data_AF-A0A6V8PU66-F1
#
_entry.id   AF-A0A6V8PU66-F1
#
_cell.length_a   1.000
_cell.length_b   1.000
_cell.length_c   1.000
_cell.angle_alpha   90.00
_cell.angle_beta   90.00
_cell.angle_gamma   90.00
#
_symmetry.space_group_name_H-M   'P 1'
#
loop_
_entity.id
_entity.type
_entity.pdbx_description
1 polymer ?
#
loop_
_entity_poly.entity_id
_entity_poly.type
_entity_poly.pdbx_seq_one_letter_code
_entity_poly.pdbx_strand_id
1 'polypeptide(L)' 'MLGSFVVRVRPMKSVCYQYCTGRLLHGLFLHLMERVNPSLAGELHDTKGQKPFTVSPLFGHFLT' A
#
# COMPACT_ATOMS: atom_id res chain seq x y z
N MET A 1 -10.54 7.44 -15.16
CA MET A 1 -9.30 6.81 -15.65
C MET A 1 -8.75 5.95 -14.52
N LEU A 2 -8.47 4.66 -14.77
CA LEU A 2 -7.84 3.78 -13.77
C LEU A 2 -6.33 3.81 -13.98
N GLY A 3 -5.57 4.08 -12.93
CA GLY A 3 -4.11 4.07 -12.93
C GLY A 3 -3.56 2.83 -12.25
N SER A 4 -2.48 2.26 -12.79
CA SER A 4 -1.73 1.19 -12.14
C SER A 4 -0.27 1.62 -12.02
N PHE A 5 0.31 1.45 -10.84
CA PHE A 5 1.64 1.93 -10.52
C PHE A 5 2.45 0.82 -9.85
N VAL A 6 3.71 0.68 -10.26
CA VAL A 6 4.66 -0.22 -9.61
C VAL A 6 5.55 0.61 -8.70
N VAL A 7 5.46 0.35 -7.39
CA VAL A 7 6.30 1.00 -6.38
C VAL A 7 7.42 0.07 -5.98
N ARG A 8 8.68 0.49 -6.18
CA ARG A 8 9.86 -0.23 -5.70
C ARG A 8 10.35 0.44 -4.42
N VAL A 9 10.47 -0.33 -3.35
CA VAL A 9 10.99 0.11 -2.06
C VAL A 9 12.31 -0.59 -1.77
N ARG A 10 13.26 0.15 -1.19
CA ARG A 10 14.54 -0.40 -0.71
C ARG A 10 14.58 -0.25 0.81
N PRO A 11 14.79 -1.33 1.58
CA PRO A 11 14.93 -1.21 3.02
C PRO A 11 16.20 -0.43 3.35
N MET A 12 16.12 0.50 4.32
CA MET A 12 17.26 1.32 4.74
C MET A 12 18.27 0.56 5.62
N LYS A 13 17.84 -0.57 6.19
CA LYS A 13 18.63 -1.48 7.04
C LYS A 13 18.24 -2.91 6.71
N SER A 14 19.06 -3.89 7.09
CA SER A 14 18.68 -5.30 6.98
C SER A 14 17.41 -5.55 7.78
N VAL A 15 16.42 -6.17 7.14
CA VAL A 15 15.13 -6.51 7.74
C VAL A 15 14.79 -7.96 7.43
N CYS A 16 14.20 -8.65 8.40
CA CYS A 16 13.56 -9.93 8.14
C CYS A 16 12.23 -9.65 7.43
N TYR A 17 12.10 -10.11 6.18
CA TYR A 17 10.86 -9.95 5.45
C TYR A 17 9.90 -11.07 5.85
N GLN A 18 8.94 -10.74 6.72
CA GLN A 18 7.79 -11.60 6.98
C GLN A 18 6.72 -11.33 5.92
N TYR A 19 6.20 -12.40 5.31
CA TYR A 19 5.12 -12.29 4.34
C TYR A 19 3.94 -11.53 4.95
N CYS A 20 3.70 -10.31 4.47
CA CYS A 20 2.62 -9.47 4.98
C CYS A 20 1.32 -9.85 4.29
N THR A 21 0.31 -10.21 5.08
CA THR A 21 -1.07 -10.26 4.58
C THR A 21 -1.45 -8.83 4.16
N GLY A 22 -2.03 -8.65 2.98
CA GLY A 22 -2.18 -7.34 2.32
C GLY A 22 -2.83 -6.21 3.14
N ARG A 23 -3.42 -6.51 4.32
CA ARG A 23 -3.94 -5.54 5.29
C ARG A 23 -2.91 -4.47 5.69
N LEU A 24 -1.65 -4.84 5.96
CA LEU A 24 -0.62 -3.86 6.35
C LEU A 24 -0.32 -2.87 5.22
N LEU A 25 -0.26 -3.36 3.98
CA LEU A 25 0.00 -2.52 2.81
C LEU A 25 -1.20 -1.65 2.44
N HIS A 26 -2.41 -2.17 2.64
CA HIS A 26 -3.63 -1.38 2.50
C HIS A 26 -3.66 -0.22 3.50
N GLY A 27 -3.30 -0.47 4.76
CA GLY A 27 -3.15 0.59 5.77
C GLY A 27 -2.06 1.59 5.40
N LEU A 28 -0.89 1.11 4.97
CA LEU A 28 0.20 1.97 4.50
C LEU A 28 -0.23 2.87 3.33
N PHE A 29 -0.97 2.33 2.37
CA PHE A 29 -1.48 3.11 1.24
C PHE A 29 -2.37 4.26 1.71
N LEU A 30 -3.35 3.99 2.58
CA LEU A 30 -4.23 5.03 3.13
C LEU A 30 -3.46 6.07 3.94
N HIS A 31 -2.48 5.65 4.75
CA HIS A 31 -1.61 6.54 5.51
C HIS A 31 -0.77 7.45 4.60
N LEU A 32 -0.30 6.95 3.46
CA LEU A 32 0.41 7.76 2.46
C LEU A 32 -0.54 8.72 1.74
N MET A 33 -1.76 8.28 1.41
CA MET A 33 -2.79 9.15 0.83
C MET A 33 -3.19 10.25 1.78
N GLU A 34 -3.31 9.97 3.08
CA GLU A 34 -3.65 10.98 4.09
C GLU A 34 -2.62 12.11 4.12
N ARG A 35 -1.34 11.82 3.92
CA ARG A 35 -0.27 12.85 3.85
C ARG A 35 -0.36 13.76 2.63
N VAL A 36 -1.02 13.32 1.55
CA VAL A 36 -1.13 14.08 0.29
C VAL A 36 -2.51 14.73 0.18
N ASN A 37 -3.57 14.02 0.55
CA ASN A 37 -4.96 14.45 0.52
C ASN A 37 -5.76 13.74 1.64
N PRO A 38 -5.88 14.36 2.83
CA PRO A 38 -6.60 13.81 3.97
C PRO A 38 -8.08 13.52 3.68
N SER A 39 -8.76 14.40 2.96
CA SER A 39 -10.18 14.26 2.63
C SER A 39 -10.43 13.00 1.79
N LEU A 40 -9.62 12.81 0.75
CA LEU A 40 -9.71 11.62 -0.09
C LEU A 40 -9.37 10.34 0.69
N ALA A 41 -8.38 10.38 1.59
CA ALA A 41 -8.03 9.24 2.41
C ALA A 41 -9.18 8.81 3.34
N GLY A 42 -9.89 9.78 3.93
CA GLY A 42 -11.10 9.54 4.71
C GLY A 42 -12.21 8.90 3.88
N GLU A 43 -12.53 9.46 2.71
CA GLU A 43 -13.53 8.89 1.80
C GLU A 43 -13.20 7.44 1.39
N LEU A 44 -11.94 7.17 1.05
CA LEU A 44 -11.46 5.84 0.70
C LEU A 44 -11.47 4.88 1.89
N HIS A 45 -11.24 5.37 3.11
CA HIS A 45 -11.31 4.58 4.33
C HIS A 45 -12.75 4.18 4.65
N ASP A 46 -13.68 5.14 4.61
CA ASP A 46 -15.08 5.01 5.01
C ASP A 46 -15.97 4.34 3.96
N THR A 47 -15.46 4.16 2.73
CA THR A 47 -16.15 3.42 1.66
C THR A 47 -16.60 2.05 2.15
N LYS A 48 -17.93 1.86 2.25
CA LYS A 48 -18.57 0.59 2.59
C LYS A 48 -18.69 -0.27 1.34
N GLY A 49 -18.29 -1.54 1.42
CA GLY A 49 -18.30 -2.46 0.29
C GLY A 49 -16.97 -2.51 -0.46
N GLN A 50 -17.01 -2.57 -1.79
CA GLN A 50 -15.80 -2.65 -2.60
C GLN A 50 -15.10 -1.29 -2.69
N LYS A 51 -13.85 -1.23 -2.24
CA LYS A 51 -13.01 -0.03 -2.38
C LYS A 51 -12.58 0.12 -3.85
N PRO A 52 -12.51 1.36 -4.36
CA PRO A 52 -12.17 1.61 -5.77
C PRO A 52 -10.66 1.48 -6.07
N PHE A 53 -9.93 0.70 -5.27
CA PHE A 53 -8.50 0.46 -5.43
C PHE A 53 -8.12 -0.94 -4.92
N THR A 54 -6.97 -1.42 -5.39
CA THR A 54 -6.34 -2.64 -4.89
C THR A 54 -4.87 -2.37 -4.56
N VAL A 55 -4.33 -3.11 -3.59
CA VAL A 55 -2.90 -3.06 -3.23
C VAL A 55 -2.39 -4.49 -3.28
N SER A 56 -1.37 -4.74 -4.11
CA SER A 56 -0.73 -6.06 -4.17
C SER A 56 0.07 -6.33 -2.89
N PRO A 57 0.31 -7.61 -2.54
CA PRO A 57 1.33 -7.94 -1.56
C PRO A 57 2.70 -7.34 -1.92
N LEU A 58 3.56 -7.21 -0.93
CA LEU A 58 4.94 -6.81 -1.14
C LEU A 58 5.71 -8.06 -1.58
N PHE A 59 6.45 -7.95 -2.67
CA PHE A 59 7.28 -9.05 -3.17
C PHE A 59 8.74 -8.70 -2.91
N GLY A 60 9.43 -9.56 -2.16
CA GLY A 60 10.88 -9.45 -1.98
C GLY A 60 11.59 -9.90 -3.24
N HIS A 61 12.40 -9.02 -3.83
CA HIS A 61 13.30 -9.39 -4.92
C HIS A 61 14.70 -9.56 -4.34
N PHE A 62 15.01 -10.77 -3.89
CA PHE A 62 16.33 -11.12 -3.38
C PHE A 62 17.21 -11.46 -4.58
N LEU A 63 18.20 -10.61 -4.87
CA LEU A 63 19.22 -10.94 -5.84
C LEU A 63 20.05 -12.09 -5.24
N THR A 64 19.85 -13.29 -5.76
CA THR A 64 20.70 -14.47 -5.55
C THR A 64 22.03 -14.28 -6.25
#